data_AF-A0A7W0TUM6-F1
#
_entry.id   AF-A0A7W0TUM6-F1
#
_cell.length_a   1.000
_cell.length_b   1.000
_cell.length_c   1.000
_cell.angle_alpha   90.00
_cell.angle_beta   90.00
_cell.angle_gamma   90.00
#
_symmetry.space_group_name_H-M   'P 1'
#
loop_
_entity.id
_entity.type
_entity.pdbx_description
1 polymer ?
#
loop_
_entity_poly.entity_id
_entity_poly.type
_entity_poly.pdbx_seq_one_letter_code
_entity_poly.pdbx_strand_id
1 'polypeptide(L)'
;NNAWTPAVTLRFMRQVADQDIFWLEEPVPTDDVAGSAELARALDVPVAGYESETGLGGFRDLIERQAVDIVQPDVIWTGGITECKRVAAVAHAHRLPVIPHVFSSAVAAIANMHFIAAIPNGGLLEFDQNPNPLRSDLFEEPIEVGPDGKVRLPERPGLGVALNQATVDKYRVETDPTPALLTRMSSPPNAATVCSTIAWTCVWSRTSTATANASPCSPTISSTTVCAASAFMSATATRAPSSA
;
A
#
# COMPACT_ATOMS: atom_id res chain seq x y z
N ASN A 1 -4.31 6.39 -13.67
CA ASN A 1 -3.74 5.01 -13.81
C ASN A 1 -2.46 4.97 -14.64
N ASN A 2 -1.45 5.79 -14.33
CA ASN A 2 -0.06 5.59 -14.76
C ASN A 2 0.22 5.62 -16.27
N ALA A 3 -0.65 6.22 -17.08
CA ALA A 3 -0.66 6.00 -18.53
C ALA A 3 0.05 7.07 -19.38
N TRP A 4 0.32 8.25 -18.82
CA TRP A 4 0.82 9.40 -19.58
C TRP A 4 2.24 9.79 -19.20
N THR A 5 2.87 10.57 -20.07
CA THR A 5 4.06 11.35 -19.70
C THR A 5 3.62 12.75 -19.26
N PRO A 6 4.45 13.49 -18.50
CA PRO A 6 4.12 14.86 -18.10
C PRO A 6 3.68 15.76 -19.27
N ALA A 7 4.35 15.64 -20.42
CA ALA A 7 4.02 16.41 -21.61
C ALA A 7 2.61 16.09 -22.17
N VAL A 8 2.21 14.82 -22.16
CA VAL A 8 0.86 14.41 -22.59
C VAL A 8 -0.18 14.94 -21.60
N THR A 9 0.09 14.79 -20.30
CA THR A 9 -0.78 15.28 -19.24
C THR A 9 -1.03 16.78 -19.35
N LEU A 10 0.03 17.60 -19.45
CA LEU A 10 -0.10 19.05 -19.60
C LEU A 10 -0.89 19.44 -20.84
N ARG A 11 -0.70 18.73 -21.96
CA ARG A 11 -1.46 19.00 -23.19
C ARG A 11 -2.93 18.65 -23.02
N PHE A 12 -3.25 17.53 -22.36
CA PHE A 12 -4.63 17.13 -22.08
C PHE A 12 -5.30 18.15 -21.15
N MET A 13 -4.67 18.50 -20.03
CA MET A 13 -5.25 19.43 -19.04
C MET A 13 -5.55 20.82 -19.62
N ARG A 14 -4.75 21.29 -20.59
CA ARG A 14 -5.07 22.54 -21.33
C ARG A 14 -6.33 22.44 -22.18
N GLN A 15 -6.66 21.26 -22.70
CA GLN A 15 -7.86 21.05 -23.54
C GLN A 15 -9.13 20.93 -22.71
N VAL A 16 -9.00 20.58 -21.43
CA VAL A 16 -10.13 20.41 -20.49
C VAL A 16 -10.12 21.46 -19.39
N ALA A 17 -9.45 22.59 -19.60
CA ALA A 17 -9.30 23.63 -18.58
C ALA A 17 -10.63 24.30 -18.18
N ASP A 18 -11.67 24.16 -19.00
CA ASP A 18 -13.04 24.61 -18.74
C ASP A 18 -13.92 23.55 -18.07
N GLN A 19 -13.40 22.34 -17.88
CA GLN A 19 -14.05 21.28 -17.14
C GLN A 19 -13.64 21.42 -15.67
N ASP A 20 -14.60 21.61 -14.78
CA ASP A 20 -14.40 21.75 -13.33
C ASP A 20 -13.92 20.43 -12.70
N ILE A 21 -12.68 20.02 -13.04
CA ILE A 21 -12.07 18.76 -12.63
C ILE A 21 -11.57 18.91 -11.19
N PHE A 22 -12.08 18.05 -10.31
CA PHE A 22 -11.79 18.11 -8.89
C PHE A 22 -10.37 17.63 -8.54
N TRP A 23 -9.87 16.56 -9.19
CA TRP A 23 -8.46 16.15 -9.16
C TRP A 23 -8.07 15.37 -10.42
N LEU A 24 -6.77 15.23 -10.63
CA LEU A 24 -6.17 14.38 -11.66
C LEU A 24 -5.44 13.20 -11.01
N GLU A 25 -5.93 11.99 -11.25
CA GLU A 25 -5.47 10.79 -10.56
C GLU A 25 -4.41 10.00 -11.34
N GLU A 26 -3.28 9.71 -10.67
CA GLU A 26 -2.16 8.90 -11.20
C GLU A 26 -1.87 9.19 -12.68
N PRO A 27 -1.47 10.42 -13.06
CA PRO A 27 -1.30 10.77 -14.47
C PRO A 27 -0.10 10.06 -15.11
N VAL A 28 0.98 9.88 -14.36
CA VAL A 28 2.26 9.32 -14.83
C VAL A 28 2.60 8.05 -14.07
N PRO A 29 3.55 7.21 -14.55
CA PRO A 29 3.96 6.01 -13.83
C PRO A 29 4.35 6.25 -12.37
N THR A 30 4.04 5.29 -11.49
CA THR A 30 4.32 5.37 -10.04
C THR A 30 5.80 5.55 -9.72
N ASP A 31 6.69 5.03 -10.56
CA ASP A 31 8.14 5.20 -10.44
C ASP A 31 8.65 6.56 -10.94
N ASP A 32 7.83 7.33 -11.66
CA ASP A 32 8.12 8.70 -12.11
C ASP A 32 7.65 9.76 -11.10
N VAL A 33 8.16 9.65 -9.87
CA VAL A 33 7.87 10.61 -8.78
C VAL A 33 8.26 12.04 -9.18
N ALA A 34 9.32 12.20 -9.97
CA ALA A 34 9.79 13.50 -10.44
C ALA A 34 8.82 14.15 -11.43
N GLY A 35 8.31 13.38 -12.40
CA GLY A 35 7.29 13.83 -13.35
C GLY A 35 5.97 14.15 -12.65
N SER A 36 5.59 13.38 -11.64
CA SER A 36 4.41 13.70 -10.83
C SER A 36 4.56 15.01 -10.08
N ALA A 37 5.74 15.25 -9.48
CA ALA A 37 6.03 16.52 -8.80
C ALA A 37 6.12 17.71 -9.76
N GLU A 38 6.56 17.51 -11.00
CA GLU A 38 6.46 18.52 -12.06
C GLU A 38 4.99 18.89 -12.31
N LEU A 39 4.12 17.89 -12.45
CA LEU A 39 2.69 18.10 -12.72
C LEU A 39 1.97 18.77 -11.55
N ALA A 40 2.18 18.31 -10.32
CA ALA A 40 1.58 18.89 -9.12
C ALA A 40 1.95 20.38 -8.95
N ARG A 41 3.14 20.79 -9.40
CA ARG A 41 3.54 22.21 -9.39
C ARG A 41 3.00 23.03 -10.57
N ALA A 42 2.74 22.39 -11.71
CA ALA A 42 2.43 23.07 -12.96
C ALA A 42 0.92 23.19 -13.25
N LEU A 43 0.10 22.37 -12.61
CA LEU A 43 -1.34 22.31 -12.80
C LEU A 43 -2.08 23.09 -11.71
N ASP A 44 -3.19 23.73 -12.09
CA ASP A 44 -4.15 24.29 -11.13
C ASP A 44 -5.07 23.21 -10.53
N VAL A 45 -5.16 22.05 -11.19
CA VAL A 45 -5.93 20.88 -10.75
C VAL A 45 -5.04 20.01 -9.84
N PRO A 46 -5.48 19.65 -8.62
CA PRO A 46 -4.71 18.81 -7.70
C PRO A 46 -4.33 17.46 -8.32
N VAL A 47 -3.09 17.02 -8.11
CA VAL A 47 -2.66 15.66 -8.44
C VAL A 47 -2.96 14.74 -7.26
N ALA A 48 -3.73 13.70 -7.52
CA ALA A 48 -4.05 12.67 -6.53
C ALA A 48 -3.38 11.34 -6.90
N GLY A 49 -3.04 10.53 -5.89
CA GLY A 49 -2.93 9.09 -6.11
C GLY A 49 -1.68 8.41 -5.61
N TYR A 50 -1.24 7.52 -6.50
CA TYR A 50 -0.42 6.34 -6.35
C TYR A 50 -1.03 5.29 -5.42
N GLU A 51 -2.24 4.83 -5.77
CA GLU A 51 -2.89 3.69 -5.10
C GLU A 51 -2.03 2.43 -5.13
N SER A 52 -1.18 2.33 -6.17
CA SER A 52 -0.22 1.24 -6.37
C SER A 52 1.00 1.32 -5.44
N GLU A 53 1.20 2.44 -4.74
CA GLU A 53 2.30 2.60 -3.79
C GLU A 53 2.02 1.87 -2.48
N THR A 54 3.08 1.30 -1.88
CA THR A 54 2.95 0.47 -0.68
C THR A 54 3.88 0.89 0.44
N GLY A 55 3.42 0.71 1.67
CA GLY A 55 4.17 1.06 2.87
C GLY A 55 4.36 2.56 3.09
N LEU A 56 4.81 2.93 4.29
CA LEU A 56 5.10 4.32 4.61
C LEU A 56 6.23 4.92 3.76
N GLY A 57 7.21 4.09 3.37
CA GLY A 57 8.39 4.56 2.64
C GLY A 57 8.07 5.22 1.31
N GLY A 58 7.28 4.54 0.47
CA GLY A 58 6.88 5.07 -0.84
C GLY A 58 6.01 6.32 -0.73
N PHE A 59 4.99 6.28 0.13
CA PHE A 59 4.14 7.45 0.36
C PHE A 59 4.92 8.64 0.95
N ARG A 60 5.88 8.41 1.86
CA ARG A 60 6.75 9.48 2.37
C ARG A 60 7.50 10.12 1.22
N ASP A 61 8.07 9.34 0.30
CA ASP A 61 8.85 9.87 -0.83
C ASP A 61 7.97 10.71 -1.76
N LEU A 62 6.72 10.29 -2.01
CA LEU A 62 5.73 11.09 -2.75
C LEU A 62 5.42 12.41 -2.05
N ILE A 63 5.17 12.39 -0.73
CA ILE A 63 4.80 13.55 0.07
C ILE A 63 5.96 14.55 0.19
N GLU A 64 7.16 14.08 0.54
CA GLU A 64 8.35 14.93 0.73
C GLU A 64 8.79 15.61 -0.55
N ARG A 65 8.58 14.95 -1.71
CA ARG A 65 8.89 15.51 -3.03
C ARG A 65 7.78 16.37 -3.61
N GLN A 66 6.67 16.52 -2.89
CA GLN A 66 5.47 17.23 -3.35
C GLN A 66 4.98 16.67 -4.70
N ALA A 67 4.96 15.34 -4.80
CA ALA A 67 4.54 14.61 -5.99
C ALA A 67 3.02 14.41 -6.08
N VAL A 68 2.31 14.68 -4.99
CA VAL A 68 0.86 14.59 -4.86
C VAL A 68 0.35 15.73 -3.99
N ASP A 69 -0.85 16.21 -4.30
CA ASP A 69 -1.64 17.15 -3.50
C ASP A 69 -2.70 16.43 -2.65
N ILE A 70 -3.07 15.22 -3.05
CA ILE A 70 -4.01 14.34 -2.33
C ILE A 70 -3.40 12.94 -2.23
N VAL A 71 -3.24 12.43 -1.01
CA VAL A 71 -2.62 11.11 -0.77
C VAL A 71 -3.71 10.04 -0.77
N GLN A 72 -3.55 8.98 -1.57
CA GLN A 72 -4.56 7.91 -1.73
C GLN A 72 -4.05 6.53 -1.28
N PRO A 73 -3.72 6.31 0.01
CA PRO A 73 -3.40 4.97 0.49
C PRO A 73 -4.65 4.09 0.52
N ASP A 74 -4.50 2.79 0.32
CA ASP A 74 -5.58 1.82 0.46
C ASP A 74 -5.19 0.81 1.55
N VAL A 75 -6.06 0.62 2.54
CA VAL A 75 -5.85 -0.34 3.64
C VAL A 75 -5.46 -1.74 3.15
N ILE A 76 -6.00 -2.22 2.02
CA ILE A 76 -5.70 -3.57 1.53
C ILE A 76 -4.41 -3.67 0.71
N TRP A 77 -3.84 -2.53 0.26
CA TRP A 77 -2.63 -2.50 -0.56
C TRP A 77 -1.43 -1.94 0.19
N THR A 78 -1.61 -0.81 0.89
CA THR A 78 -0.53 -0.05 1.53
C THR A 78 0.11 -0.78 2.70
N GLY A 79 -0.59 -1.72 3.34
CA GLY A 79 -0.06 -2.51 4.47
C GLY A 79 -0.98 -2.56 5.69
N GLY A 80 -2.27 -2.32 5.53
CA GLY A 80 -3.26 -2.37 6.60
C GLY A 80 -3.53 -1.03 7.27
N ILE A 81 -4.55 -1.00 8.13
CA ILE A 81 -5.02 0.21 8.84
C ILE A 81 -3.87 0.89 9.59
N THR A 82 -2.99 0.11 10.23
CA THR A 82 -1.85 0.63 10.98
C THR A 82 -0.88 1.40 10.08
N GLU A 83 -0.56 0.88 8.90
CA GLU A 83 0.38 1.51 7.98
C GLU A 83 -0.25 2.74 7.32
N CYS A 84 -1.52 2.65 6.90
CA CYS A 84 -2.28 3.80 6.38
C CYS A 84 -2.38 4.94 7.41
N LYS A 85 -2.51 4.66 8.71
CA LYS A 85 -2.48 5.69 9.76
C LYS A 85 -1.12 6.38 9.88
N ARG A 86 -0.01 5.67 9.64
CA ARG A 86 1.32 6.28 9.60
C ARG A 86 1.46 7.19 8.38
N VAL A 87 1.00 6.73 7.22
CA VAL A 87 0.94 7.55 6.00
C VAL A 87 0.11 8.80 6.22
N ALA A 88 -1.08 8.67 6.80
CA ALA A 88 -1.97 9.79 7.09
C ALA A 88 -1.33 10.81 8.06
N ALA A 89 -0.57 10.35 9.05
CA ALA A 89 0.14 11.24 9.97
C ALA A 89 1.23 12.05 9.26
N VAL A 90 2.00 11.45 8.34
CA VAL A 90 2.98 12.16 7.52
C VAL A 90 2.29 13.14 6.57
N ALA A 91 1.23 12.73 5.89
CA ALA A 91 0.42 13.61 5.05
C ALA A 91 -0.12 14.80 5.84
N HIS A 92 -0.63 14.56 7.06
CA HIS A 92 -1.14 15.60 7.94
C HIS A 92 -0.07 16.61 8.35
N ALA A 93 1.15 16.15 8.64
CA ALA A 93 2.29 17.03 8.93
C ALA A 93 2.65 17.94 7.76
N HIS A 94 2.39 17.49 6.52
CA HIS A 94 2.56 18.26 5.28
C HIS A 94 1.30 19.04 4.87
N ARG A 95 0.24 19.02 5.69
CA ARG A 95 -1.07 19.65 5.43
C ARG A 95 -1.76 19.09 4.17
N LEU A 96 -1.51 17.84 3.85
CA LEU A 96 -2.15 17.15 2.72
C LEU A 96 -3.38 16.37 3.19
N PRO A 97 -4.50 16.44 2.44
CA PRO A 97 -5.64 15.56 2.63
C PRO A 97 -5.32 14.11 2.25
N VAL A 98 -6.08 13.20 2.85
CA VAL A 98 -6.06 11.77 2.58
C VAL A 98 -7.44 11.35 2.09
N ILE A 99 -7.49 10.83 0.87
CA ILE A 99 -8.68 10.30 0.22
C ILE A 99 -8.31 8.89 -0.25
N PRO A 100 -8.61 7.83 0.52
CA PRO A 100 -8.14 6.49 0.20
C PRO A 100 -8.71 6.01 -1.13
N HIS A 101 -7.88 5.31 -1.90
CA HIS A 101 -8.38 4.47 -2.99
C HIS A 101 -9.14 3.27 -2.40
N VAL A 102 -10.25 2.91 -3.04
CA VAL A 102 -11.11 1.78 -2.67
C VAL A 102 -11.76 1.18 -3.91
N PHE A 103 -11.06 0.23 -4.54
CA PHE A 103 -11.60 -0.55 -5.67
C PHE A 103 -11.45 -2.05 -5.43
N SER A 104 -12.34 -2.63 -4.60
CA SER A 104 -12.27 -4.06 -4.23
C SER A 104 -13.60 -4.57 -3.62
N SER A 105 -13.52 -5.53 -2.69
CA SER A 105 -14.64 -6.12 -1.96
C SER A 105 -15.23 -5.21 -0.88
N ALA A 106 -16.38 -5.60 -0.32
CA ALA A 106 -17.02 -4.91 0.80
C ALA A 106 -16.12 -4.83 2.04
N VAL A 107 -15.23 -5.81 2.23
CA VAL A 107 -14.25 -5.81 3.34
C VAL A 107 -13.23 -4.69 3.19
N ALA A 108 -12.75 -4.45 1.97
CA ALA A 108 -11.84 -3.33 1.70
C ALA A 108 -12.55 -1.99 1.91
N ALA A 109 -13.81 -1.88 1.46
CA ALA A 109 -14.61 -0.68 1.62
C ALA A 109 -14.84 -0.34 3.10
N ILE A 110 -15.33 -1.28 3.92
CA ILE A 110 -15.58 -1.01 5.33
C ILE A 110 -14.29 -0.72 6.11
N ALA A 111 -13.18 -1.36 5.76
CA ALA A 111 -11.89 -1.09 6.40
C ALA A 111 -11.38 0.33 6.08
N ASN A 112 -11.48 0.77 4.83
CA ASN A 112 -11.14 2.13 4.43
C ASN A 112 -12.11 3.18 5.01
N MET A 113 -13.40 2.85 5.17
CA MET A 113 -14.38 3.69 5.88
C MET A 113 -13.98 3.93 7.35
N HIS A 114 -13.59 2.88 8.07
CA HIS A 114 -13.10 3.03 9.45
C HIS A 114 -11.81 3.83 9.50
N PHE A 115 -10.89 3.59 8.56
CA PHE A 115 -9.64 4.33 8.45
C PHE A 115 -9.87 5.83 8.24
N ILE A 116 -10.66 6.23 7.24
CA ILE A 116 -10.87 7.64 6.91
C ILE A 116 -11.62 8.39 8.02
N ALA A 117 -12.56 7.73 8.69
CA ALA A 117 -13.28 8.31 9.82
C ALA A 117 -12.39 8.52 11.06
N ALA A 118 -11.25 7.82 11.14
CA ALA A 118 -10.36 7.84 12.30
C ALA A 118 -9.19 8.85 12.16
N ILE A 119 -9.11 9.60 11.06
CA ILE A 119 -8.03 10.56 10.78
C ILE A 119 -8.55 12.00 10.62
N PRO A 120 -7.80 13.02 11.05
CA PRO A 120 -8.26 14.42 11.01
C PRO A 120 -8.19 15.05 9.62
N ASN A 121 -7.39 14.48 8.71
CA ASN A 121 -7.22 14.92 7.32
C ASN A 121 -7.88 13.96 6.31
N GLY A 122 -8.84 13.15 6.76
CA GLY A 122 -9.66 12.33 5.89
C GLY A 122 -10.66 13.18 5.10
N GLY A 123 -10.93 12.79 3.85
CA GLY A 123 -11.87 13.48 2.96
C GLY A 123 -12.99 12.58 2.44
N LEU A 124 -13.05 12.45 1.12
CA LEU A 124 -14.05 11.64 0.41
C LEU A 124 -13.74 10.14 0.51
N LEU A 125 -14.75 9.32 0.30
CA LEU A 125 -14.61 7.86 0.18
C LEU A 125 -14.91 7.48 -1.27
N GLU A 126 -13.99 6.79 -1.93
CA GLU A 126 -14.28 6.13 -3.19
C GLU A 126 -15.27 4.97 -2.97
N PHE A 127 -16.29 4.88 -3.82
CA PHE A 127 -17.30 3.82 -3.74
C PHE A 127 -17.59 3.26 -5.14
N ASP A 128 -17.06 2.07 -5.40
CA ASP A 128 -17.25 1.33 -6.65
C ASP A 128 -18.74 1.09 -6.97
N GLN A 129 -19.16 1.52 -8.16
CA GLN A 129 -20.52 1.35 -8.69
C GLN A 129 -20.61 0.26 -9.78
N ASN A 130 -19.50 -0.39 -10.11
CA ASN A 130 -19.50 -1.47 -11.09
C ASN A 130 -20.22 -2.72 -10.53
N PRO A 131 -20.71 -3.62 -11.41
CA PRO A 131 -21.23 -4.91 -10.99
C PRO A 131 -20.15 -5.74 -10.28
N ASN A 132 -20.24 -5.81 -8.95
CA ASN A 132 -19.25 -6.47 -8.10
C ASN A 132 -19.96 -7.20 -6.95
N PRO A 133 -20.24 -8.51 -7.08
CA PRO A 133 -20.94 -9.30 -6.05
C PRO A 133 -20.19 -9.37 -4.71
N LEU A 134 -18.86 -9.25 -4.73
CA LEU A 134 -18.05 -9.23 -3.50
C LEU A 134 -18.13 -7.89 -2.77
N ARG A 135 -18.62 -6.84 -3.43
CA ARG A 135 -18.96 -5.54 -2.83
C ARG A 135 -20.42 -5.48 -2.39
N SER A 136 -21.35 -5.98 -3.19
CA SER A 136 -22.79 -5.86 -2.91
C SER A 136 -23.34 -6.94 -1.97
N ASP A 137 -22.87 -8.19 -2.09
CA ASP A 137 -23.55 -9.35 -1.51
C ASP A 137 -22.75 -10.03 -0.40
N LEU A 138 -21.52 -9.58 -0.13
CA LEU A 138 -20.57 -10.24 0.77
C LEU A 138 -20.95 -10.11 2.25
N PHE A 139 -21.70 -9.08 2.61
CA PHE A 139 -22.20 -8.88 3.97
C PHE A 139 -23.68 -9.24 4.08
N GLU A 140 -24.11 -9.66 5.26
CA GLU A 140 -25.53 -9.82 5.58
C GLU A 140 -26.28 -8.49 5.45
N GLU A 141 -25.61 -7.40 5.82
CA GLU A 141 -26.08 -6.02 5.71
C GLU A 141 -25.15 -5.26 4.74
N PRO A 142 -25.59 -5.00 3.49
CA PRO A 142 -24.78 -4.30 2.50
C PRO A 142 -24.43 -2.86 2.93
N ILE A 143 -23.31 -2.34 2.41
CA ILE A 143 -22.97 -0.92 2.57
C ILE A 143 -23.82 -0.14 1.57
N GLU A 144 -24.67 0.75 2.09
CA GLU A 144 -25.54 1.60 1.27
C GLU A 144 -25.08 3.06 1.31
N VAL A 145 -25.12 3.72 0.15
CA VAL A 145 -24.95 5.17 0.04
C VAL A 145 -26.30 5.82 0.28
N GLY A 146 -26.39 6.64 1.33
CA GLY A 146 -27.60 7.37 1.66
C GLY A 146 -27.96 8.44 0.63
N PRO A 147 -29.20 8.96 0.67
CA PRO A 147 -29.65 10.04 -0.23
C PRO A 147 -28.89 11.36 -0.04
N ASP A 148 -28.15 11.51 1.06
CA ASP A 148 -27.23 12.62 1.33
C ASP A 148 -25.83 12.42 0.72
N GLY A 149 -25.64 11.35 -0.06
CA GLY A 149 -24.36 10.99 -0.68
C GLY A 149 -23.33 10.44 0.32
N LYS A 150 -23.76 10.02 1.52
CA LYS A 150 -22.86 9.56 2.58
C LYS A 150 -23.11 8.10 2.92
N VAL A 151 -22.06 7.45 3.39
CA VAL A 151 -22.15 6.14 4.05
C VAL A 151 -22.16 6.32 5.57
N ARG A 152 -22.58 5.28 6.29
CA ARG A 152 -22.57 5.26 7.76
C ARG A 152 -21.72 4.08 8.24
N LEU A 153 -20.94 4.32 9.28
CA LEU A 153 -20.20 3.26 9.94
C LEU A 153 -21.12 2.44 10.86
N PRO A 154 -20.96 1.11 10.92
CA PRO A 154 -21.63 0.28 11.90
C PRO A 154 -21.07 0.54 13.30
N GLU A 155 -21.91 0.40 14.32
CA GLU A 155 -21.54 0.61 15.74
C GLU A 155 -21.02 -0.65 16.43
N ARG A 156 -21.12 -1.82 15.77
CA ARG A 156 -20.66 -3.10 16.33
C ARG A 156 -19.12 -3.14 16.40
N PRO A 157 -18.52 -3.88 17.36
CA PRO A 157 -17.08 -4.03 17.47
C PRO A 157 -16.38 -4.57 16.21
N GLY A 158 -15.10 -4.24 16.05
CA GLY A 158 -14.30 -4.66 14.89
C GLY A 158 -14.65 -3.85 13.64
N LEU A 159 -14.75 -4.51 12.48
CA LEU A 159 -15.27 -3.87 11.26
C LEU A 159 -16.79 -3.65 11.32
N GLY A 160 -17.48 -4.26 12.29
CA GLY A 160 -18.90 -4.06 12.56
C GLY A 160 -19.85 -4.74 11.59
N VAL A 161 -19.37 -5.75 10.84
CA VAL A 161 -20.10 -6.46 9.78
C VAL A 161 -20.13 -7.97 10.01
N ALA A 162 -21.13 -8.63 9.44
CA ALA A 162 -21.25 -10.09 9.38
C ALA A 162 -21.17 -10.54 7.91
N LEU A 163 -20.43 -11.63 7.65
CA LEU A 163 -20.30 -12.18 6.30
C LEU A 163 -21.54 -12.98 5.91
N ASN A 164 -22.02 -12.78 4.69
CA ASN A 164 -23.01 -13.65 4.08
C ASN A 164 -22.33 -14.94 3.64
N GLN A 165 -22.51 -16.02 4.41
CA GLN A 165 -21.85 -17.29 4.16
C GLN A 165 -22.23 -17.91 2.81
N ALA A 166 -23.44 -17.68 2.31
CA ALA A 166 -23.86 -18.17 0.99
C ALA A 166 -23.05 -17.50 -0.14
N THR A 167 -22.77 -16.20 -0.02
CA THR A 167 -21.89 -15.48 -0.96
C THR A 167 -20.46 -16.00 -0.86
N VAL A 168 -19.95 -16.19 0.36
CA VAL A 168 -18.61 -16.75 0.58
C VAL A 168 -18.48 -18.12 -0.08
N ASP A 169 -19.43 -19.03 0.11
CA ASP A 169 -19.37 -20.38 -0.43
C ASP A 169 -19.54 -20.40 -1.96
N LYS A 170 -20.37 -19.52 -2.52
CA LYS A 170 -20.54 -19.37 -3.97
C LYS A 170 -19.25 -18.95 -4.68
N TYR A 171 -18.48 -18.03 -4.08
CA TYR A 171 -17.27 -17.47 -4.68
C TYR A 171 -15.96 -18.09 -4.13
N ARG A 172 -16.07 -19.13 -3.30
CA ARG A 172 -14.91 -19.83 -2.76
C ARG A 172 -14.11 -20.46 -3.90
N VAL A 173 -12.82 -20.13 -3.96
CA VAL A 173 -11.87 -20.79 -4.86
C VAL A 173 -11.06 -21.78 -4.03
N GLU A 174 -11.04 -23.04 -4.46
CA GLU A 174 -10.11 -24.03 -3.91
C GLU A 174 -8.70 -23.70 -4.43
N THR A 175 -7.85 -23.18 -3.56
CA THR A 175 -6.43 -23.07 -3.87
C THR A 175 -5.80 -24.44 -3.64
N ASP A 176 -5.38 -25.13 -4.70
CA ASP A 176 -4.43 -26.23 -4.56
C ASP A 176 -3.17 -25.64 -3.90
N PRO A 177 -2.74 -26.11 -2.71
CA PRO A 177 -1.55 -25.60 -2.04
C PRO A 177 -0.26 -25.89 -2.83
N THR A 178 -0.33 -26.61 -3.94
CA THR A 178 0.80 -26.83 -4.82
C THR A 178 1.24 -25.50 -5.46
N PRO A 179 2.49 -25.04 -5.24
CA PRO A 179 3.01 -23.89 -5.96
C PRO A 179 2.97 -24.20 -7.45
N ALA A 180 2.15 -23.48 -8.22
CA ALA A 180 2.04 -23.60 -9.68
C ALA A 180 3.32 -23.15 -10.43
N LEU A 181 4.48 -23.16 -9.77
CA LEU A 181 5.77 -22.66 -10.24
C LEU A 181 6.87 -23.75 -10.37
N LEU A 182 6.54 -25.04 -10.21
CA LEU A 182 7.53 -26.13 -10.38
C LEU A 182 7.14 -27.26 -11.36
N THR A 183 6.01 -27.16 -12.08
CA THR A 183 5.55 -28.23 -12.98
C THR A 183 5.18 -27.75 -14.39
N ARG A 184 6.10 -27.00 -15.01
CA ARG A 184 6.24 -26.96 -16.49
C ARG A 184 7.72 -26.97 -16.91
N MET A 185 8.44 -27.99 -16.49
CA MET A 185 9.59 -28.52 -17.24
C MET A 185 9.43 -30.04 -17.33
N SER A 186 8.36 -30.48 -17.99
CA SER A 186 8.20 -31.88 -18.35
C SER A 186 9.10 -32.21 -19.55
N SER A 187 10.18 -32.94 -19.23
CA SER A 187 10.95 -33.88 -20.06
C SER A 187 12.11 -33.32 -20.91
N PRO A 188 13.38 -33.64 -20.59
CA PRO A 188 14.43 -33.66 -21.60
C PRO A 188 14.21 -34.86 -22.55
N PRO A 189 14.51 -34.74 -23.86
CA PRO A 189 14.56 -35.90 -24.72
C PRO A 189 15.74 -36.80 -24.30
N ASN A 190 15.41 -38.06 -24.02
CA ASN A 190 16.19 -39.26 -24.34
C ASN A 190 17.70 -39.12 -24.14
N ALA A 191 18.19 -39.53 -22.96
CA ALA A 191 19.61 -39.74 -22.72
C ALA A 191 20.15 -40.94 -23.53
N ALA A 192 20.40 -40.72 -24.81
CA ALA A 192 21.29 -41.50 -25.63
C ALA A 192 21.59 -40.69 -26.91
N THR A 193 22.84 -40.25 -27.05
CA THR A 193 23.57 -39.86 -28.27
C THR A 193 24.31 -38.53 -28.09
N VAL A 194 25.59 -38.56 -28.44
CA VAL A 194 26.60 -37.50 -28.50
C VAL A 194 27.33 -37.16 -27.19
N CYS A 195 28.22 -38.08 -26.83
CA CYS A 195 29.56 -37.73 -26.38
C CYS A 195 30.28 -37.01 -27.53
N SER A 196 30.69 -35.75 -27.36
CA SER A 196 31.99 -35.19 -27.82
C SER A 196 32.01 -33.66 -27.79
N THR A 197 32.99 -33.14 -27.02
CA THR A 197 33.81 -31.95 -27.29
C THR A 197 33.11 -30.60 -27.51
N ILE A 198 33.29 -29.68 -26.56
CA ILE A 198 34.14 -28.48 -26.71
C ILE A 198 34.10 -27.69 -25.40
N ALA A 199 35.29 -27.45 -24.86
CA ALA A 199 35.54 -26.59 -23.71
C ALA A 199 35.39 -25.11 -24.07
N TRP A 200 34.74 -24.33 -23.21
CA TRP A 200 34.98 -22.89 -23.06
C TRP A 200 35.01 -22.51 -21.57
N THR A 201 36.24 -22.51 -21.07
CA THR A 201 36.88 -21.56 -20.14
C THR A 201 35.98 -20.63 -19.32
N CYS A 202 35.91 -20.88 -18.00
CA CYS A 202 35.60 -19.87 -16.99
C CYS A 202 36.88 -19.08 -16.68
N VAL A 203 36.90 -17.78 -16.97
CA VAL A 203 37.95 -16.86 -16.51
C VAL A 203 37.60 -16.41 -15.10
N TRP A 204 38.30 -16.96 -14.10
CA TRP A 204 38.47 -16.35 -12.78
C TRP A 204 39.86 -15.73 -12.74
N SER A 205 39.95 -14.41 -12.64
CA SER A 205 41.22 -13.75 -12.32
C SER A 205 41.39 -13.73 -10.80
N ARG A 206 42.39 -14.49 -10.31
CA ARG A 206 43.07 -14.21 -9.04
C ARG A 206 44.55 -14.05 -9.36
N THR A 207 45.09 -12.87 -9.11
CA THR A 207 46.52 -12.74 -8.83
C THR A 207 46.78 -13.18 -7.40
N SER A 208 47.72 -14.11 -7.27
CA SER A 208 48.18 -14.77 -6.06
C SER A 208 49.09 -13.89 -5.22
N THR A 209 49.11 -14.12 -3.91
CA THR A 209 50.32 -14.65 -3.25
C THR A 209 49.93 -15.29 -1.92
N ALA A 210 50.40 -16.52 -1.75
CA ALA A 210 50.18 -17.36 -0.58
C ALA A 210 51.15 -17.00 0.55
N THR A 211 50.70 -17.13 1.79
CA THR A 211 51.45 -17.85 2.83
C THR A 211 50.44 -18.55 3.74
N ALA A 212 50.71 -19.83 3.98
CA ALA A 212 49.92 -20.72 4.82
C ALA A 212 50.25 -20.51 6.30
N ASN A 213 49.23 -20.55 7.15
CA ASN A 213 49.32 -21.23 8.44
C ASN A 213 47.90 -21.53 8.95
N ALA A 214 47.65 -22.81 9.22
CA ALA A 214 46.41 -23.31 9.79
C ALA A 214 46.50 -23.34 11.33
N SER A 215 45.42 -22.95 11.99
CA SER A 215 45.04 -23.40 13.34
C SER A 215 43.53 -23.22 13.52
N PRO A 216 42.78 -24.21 14.05
CA PRO A 216 41.33 -24.17 14.13
C PRO A 216 40.84 -23.77 15.54
N CYS A 217 39.84 -22.88 15.64
CA CYS A 217 38.92 -22.82 16.78
C CYS A 217 37.69 -21.93 16.52
N SER A 218 36.51 -22.57 16.55
CA SER A 218 35.18 -22.15 17.03
C SER A 218 34.50 -20.86 16.51
N PRO A 219 33.28 -20.94 15.96
CA PRO A 219 32.37 -19.79 15.86
C PRO A 219 31.59 -19.63 17.17
N THR A 220 31.74 -18.47 17.82
CA THR A 220 30.90 -18.08 18.96
C THR A 220 29.81 -17.14 18.47
N ILE A 221 28.55 -17.53 18.69
CA ILE A 221 27.35 -16.71 18.56
C ILE A 221 27.35 -15.72 19.73
N SER A 222 27.21 -14.42 19.45
CA SER A 222 26.96 -13.39 20.48
C SER A 222 25.54 -12.87 20.35
N SER A 223 24.70 -13.21 21.33
CA SER A 223 23.36 -12.66 21.52
C SER A 223 23.30 -12.01 22.89
N THR A 224 23.56 -10.71 23.00
CA THR A 224 23.05 -9.90 24.13
C THR A 224 23.12 -8.42 23.81
N THR A 225 21.96 -7.78 23.65
CA THR A 225 21.79 -6.39 24.14
C THR A 225 20.45 -6.29 24.86
N VAL A 226 20.60 -5.87 26.11
CA VAL A 226 19.61 -5.62 27.16
C VAL A 226 18.70 -4.44 26.79
N CYS A 227 17.40 -4.54 27.11
CA CYS A 227 16.54 -3.37 27.27
C CYS A 227 16.02 -3.35 28.70
N ALA A 228 16.55 -2.42 29.49
CA ALA A 228 16.18 -2.21 30.88
C ALA A 228 14.87 -1.42 30.99
N ALA A 229 13.98 -1.91 31.85
CA ALA A 229 12.81 -1.19 32.33
C ALA A 229 13.24 -0.06 33.28
N SER A 230 12.49 1.05 33.29
CA SER A 230 12.47 1.98 34.41
C SER A 230 11.07 2.57 34.56
N ALA A 231 10.41 2.15 35.64
CA ALA A 231 9.28 2.82 36.23
C ALA A 231 9.80 3.79 37.29
N PHE A 232 9.19 4.97 37.42
CA PHE A 232 9.27 5.78 38.64
C PHE A 232 7.87 6.34 38.97
N MET A 233 7.48 6.15 40.23
CA MET A 233 6.18 6.50 40.80
C MET A 233 6.11 7.97 41.28
N SER A 234 4.94 8.56 41.04
CA SER A 234 4.08 9.35 41.94
C SER A 234 4.66 10.45 42.85
N ALA A 235 4.13 11.67 42.67
CA ALA A 235 3.88 12.60 43.76
C ALA A 235 2.52 13.32 43.52
N THR A 236 1.72 13.36 44.57
CA THR A 236 0.36 13.86 44.71
C THR A 236 0.26 15.39 44.75
N ALA A 237 -0.80 15.96 44.17
CA ALA A 237 -1.43 17.19 44.66
C ALA A 237 -2.87 17.32 44.13
N THR A 238 -3.83 17.14 45.03
CA THR A 238 -5.25 17.48 44.88
C THR A 238 -5.46 18.99 45.06
N ARG A 239 -6.30 19.62 44.22
CA ARG A 239 -6.98 20.87 44.58
C ARG A 239 -8.37 20.94 43.91
N ALA A 240 -9.37 21.21 44.74
CA ALA A 240 -10.81 21.26 44.45
C ALA A 240 -11.23 22.56 43.71
N PRO A 241 -12.49 22.68 43.23
CA PRO A 241 -12.92 23.73 42.31
C PRO A 241 -13.42 25.00 43.04
N SER A 242 -13.40 26.12 42.34
CA SER A 242 -14.11 27.34 42.74
C SER A 242 -15.16 27.71 41.70
N SER A 243 -16.42 27.74 42.13
CA SER A 243 -17.53 28.43 41.49
C SER A 243 -17.54 29.91 41.87
N ALA A 244 -17.78 30.78 40.89
CA ALA A 244 -18.52 32.03 41.01
C ALA A 244 -19.16 32.30 39.64
#